data_AF-A0A0F2LV78-F1
#
_entry.id   AF-A0A0F2LV78-F1
#
_cell.length_a   1.000
_cell.length_b   1.000
_cell.length_c   1.000
_cell.angle_alpha   90.00
_cell.angle_beta   90.00
_cell.angle_gamma   90.00
#
_symmetry.space_group_name_H-M   'P 1'
#
loop_
_entity.id
_entity.type
_entity.pdbx_description
1 polymer ?
#
loop_
_entity_poly.entity_id
_entity_poly.type
_entity_poly.pdbx_seq_one_letter_code
_entity_poly.pdbx_strand_id
1 'polypeptide(L)'
;MRNVLKDNILYLVLKAQDNLFSLTDSSSLTIKECTKIPEYRVVVPNDIAEVIREGGNVFSKHVIQADKSLRAGDYVLVVNEEDRLIAYGKMKVSGEEAIEYKKGVAVNVKGRIKNENNT
;
A
#
# COMPACT_ATOMS: atom_id res chain seq x y z
N MET A 1 -18.95 8.32 -13.27
CA MET A 1 -18.59 8.79 -11.92
C MET A 1 -17.11 8.48 -11.69
N ARG A 2 -16.26 9.48 -11.44
CA ARG A 2 -14.80 9.30 -11.28
C ARG A 2 -14.36 9.29 -9.81
N ASN A 3 -15.00 10.06 -8.95
CA ASN A 3 -14.63 10.18 -7.54
C ASN A 3 -15.73 9.58 -6.66
N VAL A 4 -15.32 8.84 -5.63
CA VAL A 4 -16.17 8.37 -4.54
C VAL A 4 -15.84 9.24 -3.33
N LEU A 5 -16.87 9.88 -2.76
CA LEU A 5 -16.75 10.73 -1.58
C LEU A 5 -17.36 10.02 -0.37
N LYS A 6 -16.77 10.23 0.80
CA LYS A 6 -17.32 9.85 2.10
C LYS A 6 -17.31 11.10 2.98
N ASP A 7 -18.47 11.54 3.45
CA ASP A 7 -18.61 12.78 4.24
C ASP A 7 -18.00 14.01 3.56
N ASN A 8 -18.21 14.16 2.25
CA ASN A 8 -17.61 15.19 1.37
C ASN A 8 -16.08 15.16 1.23
N ILE A 9 -15.41 14.15 1.80
CA ILE A 9 -13.97 13.95 1.66
C ILE A 9 -13.70 12.94 0.52
N LEU A 10 -12.66 13.19 -0.27
CA LEU A 10 -12.25 12.27 -1.33
C LEU A 10 -11.82 10.92 -0.73
N TYR A 11 -12.54 9.87 -1.09
CA TYR A 11 -12.35 8.55 -0.52
C TYR A 11 -11.70 7.59 -1.50
N LEU A 12 -12.23 7.47 -2.72
CA LEU A 12 -11.62 6.69 -3.80
C LEU A 12 -11.69 7.46 -5.12
N VAL A 13 -10.77 7.18 -6.04
CA VAL A 13 -10.84 7.70 -7.41
C VAL A 13 -10.79 6.54 -8.39
N LEU A 14 -11.86 6.36 -9.17
CA LEU A 14 -11.90 5.42 -10.28
C LEU A 14 -10.97 5.93 -11.40
N LYS A 15 -9.95 5.16 -11.72
CA LYS A 15 -8.99 5.49 -12.77
C LYS A 15 -9.47 4.97 -14.12
N ALA A 16 -9.47 5.85 -15.12
CA ALA A 16 -9.93 5.51 -16.47
C ALA A 16 -9.02 4.50 -17.20
N GLN A 17 -7.73 4.45 -16.86
CA GLN A 17 -6.76 3.59 -17.56
C GLN A 17 -6.93 2.10 -17.25
N ASP A 18 -7.28 1.77 -16.00
CA ASP A 18 -7.28 0.41 -15.47
C ASP A 18 -8.60 0.02 -14.80
N ASN A 19 -9.60 0.92 -14.76
CA ASN A 19 -10.88 0.73 -14.07
C ASN A 19 -10.75 0.30 -12.60
N LEU A 20 -9.60 0.59 -12.00
CA LEU A 20 -9.33 0.35 -10.58
C LEU A 20 -9.50 1.64 -9.78
N PHE A 21 -9.81 1.50 -8.50
CA PHE A 21 -9.79 2.62 -7.58
C PHE A 21 -8.37 2.90 -7.10
N SER A 22 -7.95 4.17 -7.13
CA SER A 22 -6.83 4.61 -6.31
C SER A 22 -7.29 4.99 -4.92
N LEU A 23 -6.45 4.67 -3.95
CA LEU A 23 -6.68 4.93 -2.53
C LEU A 23 -6.28 6.36 -2.14
N THR A 24 -6.93 6.86 -1.10
CA THR A 24 -6.52 7.98 -0.25
C THR A 24 -6.15 7.47 1.16
N ASP A 25 -5.53 8.32 1.99
CA ASP A 25 -5.21 8.03 3.39
C ASP A 25 -6.41 7.43 4.12
N SER A 26 -7.57 8.09 4.09
CA SER A 26 -8.79 7.64 4.76
C SER A 26 -9.25 6.25 4.28
N SER A 27 -9.27 6.02 2.96
CA SER A 27 -9.67 4.71 2.42
C SER A 27 -8.69 3.60 2.77
N SER A 28 -7.40 3.91 2.79
CA SER A 28 -6.36 2.93 3.13
C SER A 28 -6.44 2.50 4.59
N LEU A 29 -6.76 3.44 5.49
CA LEU A 29 -7.03 3.15 6.90
C LEU A 29 -8.27 2.28 7.08
N THR A 30 -9.37 2.61 6.40
CA THR A 30 -10.58 1.78 6.50
C THR A 30 -10.39 0.37 5.93
N ILE A 31 -9.70 0.22 4.79
CA ILE A 31 -9.38 -1.12 4.25
C ILE A 31 -8.57 -1.91 5.29
N LYS A 32 -7.57 -1.28 5.91
CA LYS A 32 -6.75 -1.89 6.96
C LYS A 32 -7.60 -2.34 8.16
N GLU A 33 -8.57 -1.54 8.59
CA GLU A 33 -9.48 -1.88 9.70
C GLU A 33 -10.44 -3.02 9.36
N CYS A 34 -10.88 -3.11 8.10
CA CYS A 34 -11.84 -4.12 7.66
C CYS A 34 -11.21 -5.47 7.27
N THR A 35 -9.88 -5.55 7.15
CA THR A 35 -9.17 -6.74 6.63
C THR A 35 -7.97 -7.06 7.52
N LYS A 36 -7.43 -8.29 7.47
CA LYS A 36 -6.32 -8.73 8.33
C LYS A 36 -5.13 -9.19 7.50
N ILE A 37 -3.92 -9.17 8.06
CA ILE A 37 -2.74 -9.78 7.41
C ILE A 37 -3.06 -11.23 7.00
N PRO A 38 -2.71 -11.66 5.77
CA PRO A 38 -1.95 -10.90 4.76
C PRO A 38 -2.81 -10.06 3.81
N GLU A 39 -4.13 -10.12 3.83
CA GLU A 39 -5.02 -9.54 2.80
C GLU A 39 -4.70 -8.09 2.47
N TYR A 40 -4.56 -7.80 1.17
CA TYR A 40 -4.25 -6.48 0.61
C TYR A 40 -2.97 -5.83 1.13
N ARG A 41 -2.04 -6.58 1.72
CA ARG A 41 -0.82 -6.03 2.33
C ARG A 41 0.46 -6.52 1.69
N VAL A 42 1.46 -5.64 1.73
CA VAL A 42 2.89 -5.95 1.64
C VAL A 42 3.52 -5.53 2.96
N VAL A 43 4.14 -6.49 3.64
CA VAL A 43 4.79 -6.30 4.94
C VAL A 43 6.28 -6.07 4.71
N VAL A 44 6.82 -5.02 5.34
CA VAL A 44 8.25 -4.70 5.36
C VAL A 44 8.78 -4.66 6.80
N PRO A 45 10.08 -4.89 7.03
CA PRO A 45 10.72 -4.70 8.32
C PRO A 45 10.55 -3.26 8.86
N ASN A 46 10.62 -3.11 10.17
CA ASN A 46 10.44 -1.82 10.84
C ASN A 46 11.42 -0.71 10.40
N ASP A 47 12.69 -1.03 10.20
CA ASP A 47 13.71 -0.09 9.71
C ASP A 47 13.39 0.38 8.28
N ILE A 48 12.94 -0.52 7.42
CA ILE A 48 12.49 -0.19 6.06
C ILE A 48 11.19 0.63 6.09
N ALA A 49 10.28 0.34 7.01
CA ALA A 49 9.06 1.11 7.17
C ALA A 49 9.34 2.59 7.43
N GLU A 50 10.34 2.92 8.26
CA GLU A 50 10.77 4.30 8.52
C GLU A 50 11.30 4.98 7.25
N VAL A 51 12.16 4.31 6.50
CA VAL A 51 12.66 4.81 5.20
C VAL A 51 11.51 5.09 4.23
N ILE A 52 10.51 4.20 4.19
CA ILE A 52 9.34 4.36 3.30
C ILE A 52 8.44 5.52 3.75
N ARG A 53 8.34 5.82 5.05
CA ARG A 53 7.61 7.01 5.55
C ARG A 53 8.24 8.30 5.04
N GLU A 54 9.56 8.36 4.98
CA GLU A 54 10.29 9.53 4.52
C GLU A 54 10.25 9.67 2.99
N GLY A 55 10.26 8.56 2.24
CA GLY A 55 10.27 8.61 0.79
C GLY A 55 10.38 7.27 0.08
N GLY A 56 10.68 7.31 -1.22
CA GLY A 56 11.01 6.12 -2.00
C GLY A 56 9.85 5.14 -2.27
N ASN A 57 10.22 3.97 -2.80
CA ASN A 57 9.34 2.86 -3.17
C ASN A 57 9.75 1.61 -2.40
N VAL A 58 8.84 0.64 -2.26
CA VAL A 58 9.18 -0.66 -1.64
C VAL A 58 9.88 -1.54 -2.65
N PHE A 59 11.08 -2.02 -2.33
CA PHE A 59 11.81 -2.97 -3.15
C PHE A 59 11.55 -4.41 -2.70
N SER A 60 11.48 -5.37 -3.64
CA SER A 60 11.16 -6.78 -3.35
C SER A 60 12.12 -7.40 -2.34
N LYS A 61 13.41 -7.02 -2.36
CA LYS A 61 14.40 -7.50 -1.39
C LYS A 61 14.07 -7.19 0.07
N HIS A 62 13.17 -6.26 0.33
CA HIS A 62 12.74 -5.87 1.68
C HIS A 62 11.36 -6.40 2.05
N VAL A 63 10.66 -7.09 1.15
CA VAL A 63 9.34 -7.64 1.44
C VAL A 63 9.53 -8.95 2.22
N ILE A 64 8.93 -9.03 3.40
CA ILE A 64 8.99 -10.23 4.25
C ILE A 64 7.72 -11.07 4.16
N GLN A 65 6.58 -10.45 3.83
CA GLN A 65 5.31 -11.13 3.61
C GLN A 65 4.45 -10.28 2.66
N ALA A 66 3.61 -10.91 1.85
CA ALA A 66 2.64 -10.23 1.02
C ALA A 66 1.39 -11.10 0.82
N ASP A 67 0.26 -10.48 0.51
CA ASP A 67 -0.90 -11.17 -0.02
C ASP A 67 -0.59 -11.79 -1.39
N LYS A 68 -0.55 -13.13 -1.45
CA LYS A 68 -0.26 -13.87 -2.68
C LYS A 68 -1.32 -13.71 -3.76
N SER A 69 -2.53 -13.27 -3.42
CA SER A 69 -3.59 -13.00 -4.40
C SER A 69 -3.33 -11.73 -5.23
N LEU A 70 -2.50 -10.81 -4.73
CA LEU A 70 -2.17 -9.56 -5.42
C LEU A 70 -1.46 -9.79 -6.75
N ARG A 71 -1.79 -8.95 -7.71
CA ARG A 71 -1.23 -8.93 -9.07
C ARG A 71 -0.59 -7.58 -9.37
N ALA A 72 0.30 -7.57 -10.36
CA ALA A 72 0.89 -6.33 -10.84
C ALA A 72 -0.22 -5.37 -11.30
N GLY A 73 -0.20 -4.14 -10.77
CA GLY A 73 -1.23 -3.14 -11.01
C GLY A 73 -2.28 -3.01 -9.91
N ASP A 74 -2.37 -3.96 -8.97
CA ASP A 74 -3.30 -3.86 -7.85
C ASP A 74 -2.89 -2.75 -6.87
N TYR A 75 -3.87 -2.16 -6.21
CA TYR A 75 -3.61 -1.29 -5.06
C TYR A 75 -3.37 -2.13 -3.82
N VAL A 76 -2.40 -1.71 -3.01
CA VAL A 76 -1.91 -2.45 -1.86
C VAL A 76 -1.57 -1.52 -0.71
N LEU A 77 -1.77 -2.02 0.52
CA LEU A 77 -1.32 -1.40 1.75
C LEU A 77 0.12 -1.83 2.05
N VAL A 78 0.98 -0.87 2.39
CA VAL A 78 2.33 -1.16 2.89
C VAL A 78 2.28 -1.03 4.41
N VAL A 79 2.56 -2.13 5.10
CA VAL A 79 2.53 -2.22 6.57
C VAL A 79 3.89 -2.66 7.11
N ASN A 80 4.15 -2.37 8.38
CA ASN A 80 5.27 -2.96 9.09
C ASN A 80 4.89 -4.29 9.75
N GLU A 81 5.82 -4.86 10.51
CA GLU A 81 5.67 -6.14 11.23
C GLU A 81 4.53 -6.15 12.25
N GLU A 82 4.13 -4.99 12.80
CA GLU A 82 3.01 -4.86 13.74
C GLU A 82 1.67 -4.52 13.04
N ASP A 83 1.55 -4.73 11.73
CA ASP A 83 0.42 -4.29 10.90
C ASP A 83 0.14 -2.78 11.01
N ARG A 84 1.15 -1.94 11.28
CA ARG A 84 0.96 -0.47 11.25
C ARG A 84 1.01 -0.02 9.80
N LEU A 85 -0.01 0.72 9.37
CA LEU A 85 -0.07 1.26 8.01
C LEU A 85 0.96 2.37 7.83
N ILE A 86 1.81 2.20 6.83
CA ILE A 86 2.92 3.10 6.52
C ILE A 86 2.58 3.93 5.29
N ALA A 87 2.12 3.24 4.26
CA ALA A 87 1.88 3.81 2.95
C ALA A 87 0.88 2.95 2.18
N TYR A 88 0.49 3.42 1.00
CA TYR A 88 -0.27 2.64 0.03
C TYR A 88 0.24 2.93 -1.36
N GLY A 89 0.08 1.97 -2.27
CA GLY A 89 0.66 2.09 -3.60
C GLY A 89 0.11 1.07 -4.58
N LYS A 90 0.79 0.99 -5.73
CA LYS A 90 0.49 -0.01 -6.75
C LYS A 90 1.55 -1.10 -6.77
N MET A 91 1.12 -2.34 -6.77
CA MET A 91 1.98 -3.49 -7.03
C MET A 91 2.64 -3.36 -8.41
N LYS A 92 3.94 -3.64 -8.45
CA LYS A 92 4.75 -3.68 -9.69
C LYS A 92 5.04 -5.10 -10.16
N VAL A 93 4.91 -6.06 -9.25
CA VAL A 93 4.98 -7.51 -9.46
C VAL A 93 3.80 -8.16 -8.73
N SER A 94 3.57 -9.45 -8.88
CA SER A 94 2.59 -10.19 -8.07
C SER A 94 3.00 -10.28 -6.59
N GLY A 95 2.06 -10.63 -5.71
CA GLY A 95 2.37 -10.84 -4.29
C GLY A 95 3.39 -11.96 -4.05
N GLU A 96 3.34 -13.03 -4.84
CA GLU A 96 4.31 -14.12 -4.79
C GLU A 96 5.71 -13.65 -5.21
N GLU A 97 5.81 -12.97 -6.35
CA GLU A 97 7.07 -12.40 -6.83
C GLU A 97 7.66 -11.34 -5.88
N ALA A 98 6.80 -10.58 -5.20
CA ALA A 98 7.25 -9.58 -4.22
C ALA A 98 8.08 -10.23 -3.10
N ILE A 99 7.74 -11.45 -2.68
CA ILE A 99 8.44 -12.21 -1.63
C ILE A 99 9.69 -12.90 -2.20
N GLU A 100 9.58 -13.49 -3.39
CA GLU A 100 10.65 -14.30 -3.98
C GLU A 100 11.79 -13.45 -4.55
N TYR A 101 11.48 -12.31 -5.19
CA TYR A 101 12.47 -11.52 -5.90
C TYR A 101 13.41 -10.77 -4.95
N LYS A 102 14.72 -10.84 -5.23
CA LYS A 102 15.78 -10.12 -4.48
C LYS A 102 16.20 -8.81 -5.12
N LYS A 103 15.49 -8.35 -6.16
CA LYS A 103 15.75 -7.09 -6.87
C LYS A 103 14.46 -6.51 -7.45
N GLY A 104 14.50 -5.22 -7.76
CA GLY A 104 13.37 -4.50 -8.37
C GLY A 104 12.40 -3.92 -7.35
N VAL A 105 11.49 -3.08 -7.85
CA VAL A 105 10.44 -2.43 -7.07
C VAL A 105 9.26 -3.39 -6.94
N ALA A 106 8.83 -3.68 -5.71
CA ALA A 106 7.62 -4.43 -5.42
C ALA A 106 6.38 -3.53 -5.43
N VAL A 107 6.46 -2.36 -4.79
CA VAL A 107 5.35 -1.41 -4.68
C VAL A 107 5.80 -0.02 -5.09
N ASN A 108 5.12 0.56 -6.09
CA ASN A 108 5.22 1.98 -6.41
C ASN A 108 4.31 2.76 -5.46
N VAL A 109 4.91 3.44 -4.48
CA VAL A 109 4.20 4.16 -3.42
C VAL A 109 3.47 5.38 -4.00
N LYS A 110 2.20 5.53 -3.65
CA LYS A 110 1.33 6.62 -4.13
C LYS A 110 0.93 7.61 -3.04
N GLY A 111 0.81 7.15 -1.80
CA GLY A 111 0.59 7.99 -0.63
C GLY A 111 1.21 7.37 0.62
N ARG A 112 1.40 8.20 1.64
CA ARG A 112 2.06 7.86 2.90
C ARG A 112 1.23 8.38 4.04
N ILE A 113 1.05 7.58 5.08
CA ILE A 113 0.32 7.99 6.27
C ILE A 113 1.20 8.97 7.04
N LYS A 114 0.69 10.19 7.23
CA LYS A 114 1.32 11.17 8.11
C LYS A 114 1.01 10.82 9.56
N ASN A 115 2.02 10.82 10.42
CA ASN A 115 1.77 10.80 11.85
C ASN A 115 1.18 12.17 12.25
N GLU A 116 0.08 12.20 13.00
CA GLU A 116 -0.56 13.43 13.49
C GLU A 116 0.26 14.20 14.55
N ASN A 117 1.55 13.91 14.71
CA ASN A 117 2.41 14.55 15.72
C ASN A 117 3.46 15.46 15.08
N ASN A 118 3.02 16.54 14.44
CA ASN A 118 3.83 17.75 14.25
C ASN A 118 2.91 18.94 13.91
N THR A 119 2.12 19.37 14.90
CA THR A 119 1.71 20.77 15.06
C THR A 119 2.27 21.25 16.39
#